data_AF-E7FMV7-F1
#
_entry.id   AF-E7FMV7-F1
#
_cell.length_a   1.000
_cell.length_b   1.000
_cell.length_c   1.000
_cell.angle_alpha   90.00
_cell.angle_beta   90.00
_cell.angle_gamma   90.00
#
_symmetry.space_group_name_H-M   'P 1'
#
loop_
_entity.id
_entity.type
_entity.pdbx_description
1 polymer ?
#
loop_
_entity_poly.entity_id
_entity_poly.type
_entity_poly.pdbx_seq_one_letter_code
_entity_poly.pdbx_strand_id
1 'polypeptide(L)'
;MLATKKTQESTIAFLSQVPCKGKSTGYPLTIDFDGSNFMDGRNVMIYVLQQICLPKDSVINNSVYVIDSRGRVHKQKIDGNFADGNKAFSRGKGLLPIRTNT
;
A
#
# COMPACT_ATOMS: atom_id res chain seq x y z
N MET A 1 10.42 -23.38 11.17
CA MET A 1 10.54 -21.90 11.22
C MET A 1 9.40 -21.37 12.08
N LEU A 2 9.70 -20.82 13.27
CA LEU A 2 8.67 -20.31 14.19
C LEU A 2 8.34 -18.86 13.82
N ALA A 3 7.19 -18.63 13.17
CA ALA A 3 6.69 -17.29 12.94
C ALA A 3 5.98 -16.80 14.20
N THR A 4 6.39 -15.65 14.75
CA THR A 4 5.84 -15.10 16.01
C THR A 4 4.38 -14.64 15.89
N LYS A 5 3.85 -14.56 14.66
CA LYS A 5 2.52 -14.03 14.30
C LYS A 5 2.25 -12.59 14.80
N LYS A 6 3.28 -11.90 15.30
CA LYS A 6 3.18 -10.49 15.69
C LYS A 6 3.08 -9.61 14.44
N THR A 7 2.26 -8.57 14.55
CA THR A 7 2.04 -7.58 13.49
C THR A 7 2.20 -6.18 14.10
N GLN A 8 2.80 -5.27 13.35
CA GLN A 8 2.88 -3.86 13.70
C GLN A 8 2.34 -3.05 12.52
N GLU A 9 1.46 -2.08 12.81
CA GLU A 9 1.13 -1.01 11.87
C GLU A 9 2.16 0.11 12.01
N SER A 10 2.66 0.60 10.89
CA SER A 10 3.67 1.66 10.85
C SER A 10 3.48 2.54 9.63
N THR A 11 4.01 3.75 9.71
CA THR A 11 4.03 4.71 8.60
C THR A 11 5.37 4.61 7.88
N ILE A 12 5.36 4.71 6.55
CA ILE A 12 6.59 4.84 5.77
C ILE A 12 7.13 6.25 5.99
N ALA A 13 8.25 6.35 6.71
CA ALA A 13 8.92 7.62 6.99
C ALA A 13 9.65 8.16 5.74
N PHE A 14 10.14 7.25 4.89
CA PHE A 14 10.82 7.61 3.66
C PHE A 14 10.63 6.54 2.58
N LEU A 15 10.45 6.97 1.34
CA LEU A 15 10.48 6.14 0.15
C LEU A 15 11.40 6.80 -0.88
N SER A 16 12.43 6.09 -1.32
CA SER A 16 13.36 6.60 -2.32
C SER A 16 12.65 6.87 -3.65
N GLN A 17 13.01 7.97 -4.31
CA GLN A 17 12.58 8.29 -5.67
C GLN A 17 13.46 7.60 -6.74
N VAL A 18 14.65 7.14 -6.36
CA VAL A 18 15.62 6.50 -7.25
C VAL A 18 15.79 5.04 -6.82
N PRO A 19 15.69 4.07 -7.75
CA PRO A 19 15.88 2.68 -7.40
C PRO A 19 17.36 2.37 -7.19
N CYS A 20 17.66 1.43 -6.30
CA CYS A 20 18.99 0.86 -6.17
C CYS A 20 19.15 -0.32 -7.13
N LYS A 21 20.32 -0.39 -7.77
CA LYS A 21 20.69 -1.51 -8.64
C LYS A 21 21.28 -2.65 -7.81
N GLY A 22 20.68 -3.83 -7.87
CA GLY A 22 21.16 -5.06 -7.26
C GLY A 22 20.81 -6.28 -8.12
N LYS A 23 20.77 -7.49 -7.52
CA LYS A 23 20.22 -8.70 -8.18
C LYS A 23 18.78 -8.49 -8.67
N SER A 24 18.05 -7.59 -8.00
CA SER A 24 16.76 -7.05 -8.41
C SER A 24 16.78 -5.53 -8.24
N THR A 25 16.15 -4.80 -9.17
CA THR A 25 15.92 -3.36 -9.04
C THR A 25 14.82 -3.12 -8.01
N GLY A 26 15.09 -2.30 -6.99
CA GLY A 26 14.12 -2.00 -5.94
C GLY A 26 14.28 -0.60 -5.38
N TYR A 27 13.23 -0.07 -4.77
CA TYR A 27 13.23 1.24 -4.11
C TYR A 27 13.39 1.04 -2.60
N PRO A 28 14.47 1.57 -1.98
CA PRO A 28 14.60 1.57 -0.54
C PRO A 28 13.44 2.33 0.12
N LEU A 29 12.96 1.79 1.22
CA LEU A 29 12.00 2.46 2.10
C LEU A 29 12.46 2.33 3.55
N THR A 30 12.06 3.30 4.37
CA THR A 30 12.27 3.30 5.81
C THR A 30 10.92 3.36 6.51
N ILE A 31 10.73 2.50 7.50
CA ILE A 31 9.55 2.50 8.38
C ILE A 31 10.00 2.73 9.81
N ASP A 32 9.13 3.32 10.62
CA ASP A 32 9.33 3.38 12.06
C ASP A 32 9.04 1.99 12.64
N PHE A 33 10.08 1.23 12.94
CA PHE A 33 9.99 -0.16 13.35
C PHE A 33 10.31 -0.32 14.83
N ASP A 34 9.40 -0.91 15.60
CA ASP A 34 9.65 -1.25 16.99
C ASP A 34 10.24 -2.66 17.07
N GLY A 35 11.56 -2.74 17.08
CA GLY A 35 12.31 -3.99 17.11
C GLY A 35 12.03 -4.87 18.33
N SER A 36 11.51 -4.32 19.43
CA SER A 36 11.20 -5.10 20.64
C SER A 36 10.14 -6.19 20.40
N ASN A 37 9.33 -6.01 19.36
CA ASN A 37 8.29 -6.95 18.98
C ASN A 37 8.76 -8.06 18.02
N PHE A 38 10.00 -7.99 17.55
CA PHE A 38 10.51 -8.90 16.53
C PHE A 38 11.86 -9.50 16.97
N MET A 39 12.20 -10.65 16.40
CA MET A 39 13.49 -11.28 16.67
C MET A 39 14.54 -10.70 15.74
N ASP A 40 15.67 -10.28 16.28
CA ASP A 40 16.79 -9.76 15.51
C ASP A 40 17.27 -10.75 14.45
N GLY A 41 17.65 -10.20 13.28
CA GLY A 41 18.16 -10.97 12.15
C GLY A 41 17.12 -11.82 11.41
N ARG A 42 15.82 -11.62 11.67
CA ARG A 42 14.74 -12.31 10.95
C ARG A 42 14.14 -11.48 9.83
N ASN A 43 13.72 -12.17 8.76
CA ASN A 43 12.92 -11.59 7.71
C ASN A 43 11.50 -11.29 8.21
N VAL A 44 10.96 -10.13 7.83
CA VAL A 44 9.57 -9.73 8.09
C VAL A 44 8.82 -9.58 6.77
N MET A 45 7.52 -9.86 6.80
CA MET A 45 6.63 -9.62 5.66
C MET A 45 5.91 -8.30 5.87
N ILE A 46 6.02 -7.39 4.90
CA ILE A 46 5.43 -6.04 4.95
C ILE A 46 4.26 -5.98 3.98
N TYR A 47 3.13 -5.46 4.46
CA TYR A 47 1.98 -5.11 3.63
C TYR A 47 1.90 -3.59 3.53
N VAL A 48 2.09 -3.05 2.32
CA VAL A 48 1.96 -1.61 2.07
C VAL A 48 0.58 -1.34 1.50
N LEU A 49 -0.20 -0.52 2.19
CA LEU A 49 -1.48 -0.03 1.65
C LEU A 49 -1.20 1.07 0.63
N GLN A 50 -1.47 0.78 -0.65
CA GLN A 50 -1.48 1.81 -1.68
C GLN A 50 -2.79 2.60 -1.60
N GLN A 51 -2.67 3.89 -1.40
CA GLN A 51 -3.80 4.81 -1.47
C GLN A 51 -4.07 5.16 -2.94
N ILE A 52 -5.29 4.93 -3.39
CA ILE A 52 -5.75 5.35 -4.70
C ILE A 52 -6.34 6.74 -4.54
N CYS A 53 -5.83 7.70 -5.31
CA CYS A 53 -6.36 9.05 -5.38
C CYS A 53 -7.23 9.19 -6.62
N LEU A 54 -8.47 9.63 -6.44
CA LEU A 54 -9.38 9.97 -7.53
C LEU A 54 -9.69 11.47 -7.50
N PRO A 55 -9.78 12.14 -8.65
CA PRO A 55 -10.26 13.52 -8.73
C PRO A 55 -11.64 13.65 -8.08
N LYS A 56 -11.90 14.77 -7.40
CA LYS A 56 -13.20 15.01 -6.76
C LYS A 56 -14.37 14.86 -7.71
N ASP A 57 -14.21 15.31 -8.94
CA ASP A 57 -15.25 15.25 -9.98
C ASP A 57 -15.56 13.82 -10.45
N SER A 58 -14.65 12.87 -10.19
CA SER A 58 -14.85 11.44 -10.47
C SER A 58 -15.69 10.74 -9.39
N VAL A 59 -16.02 11.41 -8.28
CA VAL A 59 -16.76 10.83 -7.15
C VAL A 59 -18.10 11.50 -6.97
N ILE A 60 -19.17 10.72 -7.06
CA ILE A 60 -20.56 11.18 -6.88
C ILE A 60 -21.15 10.43 -5.69
N ASN A 61 -21.56 11.13 -4.64
CA ASN A 61 -22.16 10.54 -3.43
C ASN A 61 -21.33 9.38 -2.84
N ASN A 62 -20.02 9.59 -2.64
CA ASN A 62 -19.06 8.58 -2.20
C ASN A 62 -19.06 7.29 -3.05
N SER A 63 -19.40 7.42 -4.33
CA SER A 63 -19.40 6.33 -5.29
C SER A 63 -18.65 6.72 -6.55
N VAL A 64 -18.09 5.73 -7.22
CA VAL A 64 -17.42 5.84 -8.52
C VAL A 64 -18.08 4.90 -9.50
N TYR A 65 -17.96 5.20 -10.79
CA TYR A 65 -18.49 4.38 -11.87
C TYR A 65 -17.31 3.77 -12.63
N VAL A 66 -17.13 2.46 -12.49
CA VAL A 66 -16.02 1.71 -13.10
C VAL A 66 -16.52 1.03 -14.35
N ILE A 67 -15.81 1.21 -15.45
CA ILE A 67 -16.11 0.54 -16.72
C ILE A 67 -15.32 -0.77 -16.76
N ASP A 68 -16.00 -1.90 -16.95
CA ASP A 68 -15.32 -3.19 -17.10
C ASP A 68 -14.74 -3.39 -18.51
N SER A 69 -13.97 -4.45 -18.71
CA SER A 69 -13.35 -4.78 -20.00
C SER A 69 -14.36 -5.07 -21.13
N ARG A 70 -15.65 -5.18 -20.81
CA ARG A 70 -16.75 -5.36 -21.77
C ARG A 70 -17.56 -4.08 -21.98
N GLY A 71 -17.11 -2.94 -21.44
CA GLY A 71 -17.77 -1.65 -21.58
C GLY A 71 -18.98 -1.45 -20.65
N ARG A 72 -19.21 -2.34 -19.67
CA ARG A 72 -20.34 -2.20 -18.74
C ARG A 72 -19.95 -1.32 -17.57
N VAL A 73 -20.88 -0.47 -17.15
CA VAL A 73 -20.68 0.47 -16.04
C VAL A 73 -21.14 -0.15 -14.72
N HIS A 74 -20.27 -0.12 -13.71
CA HIS A 74 -20.52 -0.61 -12.37
C HIS A 74 -20.39 0.50 -11.36
N LYS A 75 -21.43 0.74 -10.56
CA LYS A 75 -21.34 1.67 -9.43
C LYS A 75 -20.65 0.98 -8.27
N GLN A 76 -19.56 1.57 -7.78
CA GLN A 76 -18.81 1.09 -6.64
C GLN A 76 -18.78 2.15 -5.54
N LYS A 77 -19.23 1.79 -4.33
CA LYS A 77 -19.09 2.65 -3.16
C LYS A 77 -17.63 2.66 -2.71
N ILE A 78 -17.13 3.82 -2.36
CA ILE A 78 -15.77 4.01 -1.88
C ILE A 78 -15.78 4.80 -0.57
N ASP A 79 -14.98 4.35 0.38
CA ASP A 79 -14.75 5.03 1.64
C ASP A 79 -13.53 5.96 1.52
N GLY A 80 -13.22 6.75 2.55
CA GLY A 80 -12.06 7.65 2.55
C GLY A 80 -12.42 9.14 2.42
N ASN A 81 -11.42 9.98 2.70
CA ASN A 81 -11.58 11.42 2.83
C ASN A 81 -11.06 12.16 1.59
N PHE A 82 -11.53 13.39 1.40
CA PHE A 82 -10.96 14.29 0.41
C PHE A 82 -9.75 15.02 0.99
N ALA A 83 -8.66 15.08 0.23
CA ALA A 83 -7.47 15.88 0.49
C ALA A 83 -6.95 16.43 -0.85
N ASP A 84 -6.59 17.71 -0.89
CA ASP A 84 -6.01 18.38 -2.07
C ASP A 84 -6.78 18.17 -3.39
N GLY A 85 -8.11 18.27 -3.32
CA GLY A 85 -8.99 18.10 -4.49
C GLY A 85 -9.18 16.66 -4.95
N ASN A 86 -8.60 15.68 -4.25
CA ASN A 86 -8.70 14.26 -4.56
C ASN A 86 -9.37 13.48 -3.42
N LYS A 87 -10.14 12.44 -3.74
CA LYS A 87 -10.58 11.44 -2.77
C LYS A 87 -9.54 10.34 -2.69
N ALA A 88 -8.98 10.15 -1.51
CA ALA A 88 -7.96 9.16 -1.28
C ALA A 88 -8.58 7.96 -0.55
N PHE A 89 -8.57 6.78 -1.18
CA PHE A 89 -9.16 5.56 -0.62
C PHE A 89 -8.24 4.36 -0.81
N SER A 90 -8.27 3.41 0.12
CA SER A 90 -7.50 2.18 0.02
C SER A 90 -8.26 1.15 -0.81
N ARG A 91 -7.60 0.58 -1.82
CA ARG A 91 -8.03 -0.74 -2.33
C ARG A 91 -7.69 -1.74 -1.22
N GLY A 92 -8.63 -2.57 -0.79
CA GLY A 92 -8.39 -3.58 0.25
C GLY A 92 -7.05 -4.30 0.06
N LYS A 93 -6.31 -4.49 1.16
CA LYS A 93 -4.94 -5.04 1.29
C LYS A 93 -4.33 -5.59 -0.02
N GLY A 94 -3.75 -4.71 -0.83
CA GLY A 94 -2.90 -5.13 -1.95
C GLY A 94 -1.56 -5.62 -1.42
N LEU A 95 -1.20 -6.88 -1.71
CA LEU A 95 0.16 -7.38 -1.45
C LEU A 95 1.14 -6.70 -2.42
N LEU A 96 2.09 -5.94 -1.89
CA LEU A 96 3.35 -5.73 -2.59
C LEU A 96 4.25 -6.93 -2.26
N PRO A 97 4.63 -7.78 -3.23
CA PRO A 97 5.60 -8.83 -2.97
C PRO A 97 6.98 -8.19 -2.82
N ILE A 98 7.39 -7.90 -1.59
CA ILE A 98 8.78 -7.58 -1.28
C ILE A 98 9.47 -8.90 -0.94
N ARG A 99 10.26 -9.42 -1.89
CA ARG A 99 11.17 -10.54 -1.63
C ARG A 99 12.46 -9.97 -1.03
N THR A 100 12.76 -10.33 0.21
CA THR A 100 14.09 -10.07 0.79
C THR A 100 15.07 -11.10 0.21
N ASN A 101 16.16 -10.62 -0.38
CA ASN A 101 17.26 -11.49 -0.79
C ASN A 101 18.02 -11.91 0.47
N THR A 102 18.10 -13.21 0.72
CA THR A 102 19.14 -13.81 1.57
C THR A 102 20.27 -14.27 0.66
#